data_AF-A0A7K7B8G3-F1
#
_entry.id   AF-A0A7K7B8G3-F1
#
_cell.length_a   1.000
_cell.length_b   1.000
_cell.length_c   1.000
_cell.angle_alpha   90.00
_cell.angle_beta   90.00
_cell.angle_gamma   90.00
#
_symmetry.space_group_name_H-M   'P 1'
#
loop_
_entity.id
_entity.type
_entity.pdbx_description
1 polymer ?
#
loop_
_entity_poly.entity_id
_entity_poly.type
_entity_poly.pdbx_seq_one_letter_code
_entity_poly.pdbx_strand_id
1 'polypeptide(L)'
;VAYLTIFHILFVLFVWTYWKSIFTLPVQPDKKFHMSYADKERYENEERPEVQRQILAEIARKLPVYTRTGNGGIRFCDRCQLIKPDRCHHCSVCAICVLKMDHHCPWVNNCIGFSNYKFFLLFLAYSLLYCLYIAATVFKYFIKYWTGELTNGRSKFHVLFLLFVAVMFFVSLMFLFGYHCWLVSRNRSTLEAFSAPVFQNGPDKNGFNLGFVKNLQQVFGEEKKLWLLPVVSSQGDGHFFPMRALCEAQNPLLANEEQWEDDGIDEESHGKAIQKEI
;
A
#
# COMPACT_ATOMS: atom_id res chain seq x y z
N VAL A 1 -5.30 -15.87 -37.05
CA VAL A 1 -6.35 -15.89 -36.01
C VAL A 1 -5.75 -15.90 -34.61
N ALA A 2 -4.98 -16.92 -34.21
CA ALA A 2 -4.41 -17.02 -32.86
C ALA A 2 -3.66 -15.76 -32.36
N TYR A 3 -2.74 -15.20 -33.16
CA TYR A 3 -2.02 -13.98 -32.76
C TYR A 3 -2.94 -12.79 -32.49
N LEU A 4 -4.01 -12.67 -33.28
CA LEU A 4 -4.95 -11.58 -33.17
C LEU A 4 -5.82 -11.74 -31.91
N THR A 5 -6.26 -12.96 -31.62
CA THR A 5 -7.06 -13.26 -30.42
C THR A 5 -6.28 -12.95 -29.14
N ILE A 6 -5.04 -13.44 -29.01
CA ILE A 6 -4.21 -13.18 -27.82
C ILE A 6 -3.89 -11.69 -27.69
N PHE A 7 -3.57 -11.02 -28.81
CA PHE A 7 -3.34 -9.59 -28.83
C PHE A 7 -4.52 -8.81 -28.24
N HIS A 8 -5.75 -9.09 -28.68
CA HIS A 8 -6.93 -8.38 -28.20
C HIS A 8 -7.21 -8.65 -26.71
N ILE A 9 -7.00 -9.87 -26.23
CA ILE A 9 -7.15 -10.19 -24.80
C ILE A 9 -6.18 -9.34 -23.96
N LEU A 10 -4.89 -9.33 -24.32
CA LEU A 10 -3.89 -8.54 -23.61
C LEU A 10 -4.16 -7.04 -23.73
N PHE A 11 -4.54 -6.57 -24.92
CA PHE A 11 -4.88 -5.17 -25.17
C PHE A 11 -6.06 -4.70 -24.31
N VAL A 12 -7.14 -5.49 -24.25
CA VAL A 12 -8.31 -5.16 -23.42
C VAL A 12 -7.93 -5.11 -21.93
N LEU A 13 -7.15 -6.07 -21.43
CA LEU A 13 -6.70 -6.07 -20.03
C LEU A 13 -5.77 -4.89 -19.71
N PHE A 14 -4.85 -4.57 -20.62
CA PHE A 14 -3.98 -3.39 -20.53
C PHE A 14 -4.80 -2.10 -20.47
N VAL A 15 -5.71 -1.88 -21.42
CA VAL A 15 -6.54 -0.67 -21.47
C VAL A 15 -7.45 -0.59 -20.25
N TRP A 16 -8.05 -1.70 -19.82
CA TRP A 16 -8.96 -1.71 -18.67
C TRP A 16 -8.23 -1.36 -17.36
N THR A 17 -7.04 -1.93 -17.14
CA THR A 17 -6.24 -1.66 -15.94
C THR A 17 -5.63 -0.26 -15.96
N TYR A 18 -5.23 0.24 -17.12
CA TYR A 18 -4.80 1.62 -17.30
C TYR A 18 -5.93 2.61 -17.02
N TRP A 19 -7.11 2.39 -17.60
CA TRP A 19 -8.31 3.18 -17.33
C TRP A 19 -8.65 3.21 -15.84
N LYS A 20 -8.63 2.04 -15.18
CA LYS A 20 -8.91 1.96 -13.74
C LYS A 20 -7.86 2.68 -12.89
N SER A 21 -6.59 2.72 -13.31
CA SER A 21 -5.54 3.46 -12.62
C SER A 21 -5.71 4.97 -12.74
N ILE A 22 -6.13 5.46 -13.92
CA ILE A 22 -6.41 6.88 -14.18
C ILE A 22 -7.66 7.34 -13.42
N PHE A 23 -8.79 6.66 -13.64
CA PHE A 23 -10.11 7.17 -13.25
C PHE A 23 -10.62 6.69 -11.89
N THR A 24 -9.89 5.79 -11.20
CA THR A 24 -10.18 5.52 -9.79
C THR A 24 -9.52 6.59 -8.94
N LEU A 25 -10.32 7.52 -8.44
CA LEU A 25 -9.83 8.64 -7.64
C LEU A 25 -9.21 8.16 -6.30
N PRO A 26 -8.16 8.84 -5.81
CA PRO A 26 -7.60 8.59 -4.50
C PRO A 26 -8.64 8.88 -3.41
N VAL A 27 -8.71 7.99 -2.43
CA VAL A 27 -9.59 8.18 -1.27
C VAL A 27 -8.92 9.10 -0.26
N GLN A 28 -9.72 10.02 0.29
CA GLN A 28 -9.31 10.98 1.32
C GLN A 28 -9.65 10.47 2.73
N PRO A 29 -8.99 10.98 3.79
CA PRO A 29 -9.38 10.70 5.16
C PRO A 29 -10.85 11.03 5.45
N ASP A 30 -11.46 10.24 6.33
CA ASP A 30 -12.86 10.47 6.74
C ASP A 30 -13.00 11.77 7.54
N LYS A 31 -14.24 12.25 7.67
CA LYS A 31 -14.56 13.45 8.47
C LYS A 31 -14.04 13.37 9.91
N LYS A 32 -13.98 12.18 10.53
CA LYS A 32 -13.46 12.00 11.89
C LYS A 32 -11.99 12.41 12.06
N PHE A 33 -11.21 12.39 10.99
CA PHE A 33 -9.80 12.84 11.00
C PHE A 33 -9.65 14.35 10.82
N HIS A 34 -10.69 15.03 10.31
CA HIS A 34 -10.68 16.47 10.14
C HIS A 34 -10.91 17.14 11.48
N MET A 35 -10.26 18.30 11.67
CA MET A 35 -10.47 19.08 12.88
C MET A 35 -11.91 19.59 12.94
N SER A 36 -12.51 19.51 14.12
CA SER A 36 -13.77 20.22 14.37
C SER A 36 -13.53 21.74 14.27
N TYR A 37 -14.59 22.52 14.06
CA TYR A 37 -14.47 23.97 14.04
C TYR A 37 -13.84 24.52 15.33
N ALA A 38 -14.29 24.01 16.49
CA ALA A 38 -13.77 24.40 17.79
C ALA A 38 -12.29 24.01 17.99
N ASP A 39 -11.89 22.82 17.55
CA ASP A 39 -10.49 22.40 17.64
C ASP A 39 -9.59 23.20 16.70
N LYS A 40 -10.09 23.55 15.52
CA LYS A 40 -9.39 24.39 14.56
C LYS A 40 -9.16 25.80 15.13
N GLU A 41 -10.21 26.42 15.66
CA GLU A 41 -10.12 27.74 16.29
C GLU A 41 -9.15 27.72 17.49
N ARG A 42 -9.23 26.69 18.35
CA ARG A 42 -8.28 26.50 19.47
C ARG A 42 -6.83 26.38 18.99
N TYR A 43 -6.59 25.68 17.89
CA TYR A 43 -5.25 25.45 17.35
C TYR A 43 -4.67 26.70 16.66
N GLU A 44 -5.48 27.38 15.84
CA GLU A 44 -5.06 28.57 15.08
C GLU A 44 -4.84 29.78 15.98
N ASN A 45 -5.60 29.92 17.07
CA ASN A 45 -5.45 31.02 18.03
C ASN A 45 -4.33 30.81 19.07
N GLU A 46 -3.71 29.63 19.12
CA GLU A 46 -2.64 29.34 20.07
C GLU A 46 -1.27 29.61 19.44
N GLU A 47 -0.54 30.57 20.02
CA GLU A 47 0.80 30.96 19.54
C GLU A 47 1.91 30.04 20.06
N ARG A 48 1.69 29.32 21.17
CA ARG A 48 2.72 28.47 21.80
C ARG A 48 2.77 27.09 21.12
N PRO A 49 3.91 26.70 20.51
CA PRO A 49 4.02 25.43 19.77
C PRO A 49 3.79 24.19 20.63
N GLU A 50 4.16 24.23 21.91
CA GLU A 50 3.98 23.09 22.81
C GLU A 50 2.50 22.84 23.14
N VAL A 51 1.70 23.90 23.25
CA VAL A 51 0.25 23.78 23.48
C VAL A 51 -0.46 23.31 22.20
N GLN A 52 -0.05 23.80 21.04
CA GLN A 52 -0.50 23.28 19.75
C GLN A 52 -0.26 21.77 19.61
N ARG A 53 0.92 21.28 20.02
CA ARG A 53 1.23 19.85 20.03
C ARG A 53 0.32 19.06 20.98
N GLN A 54 0.00 19.61 22.15
CA GLN A 54 -0.92 19.00 23.10
C GLN A 54 -2.34 18.89 22.52
N ILE A 55 -2.85 19.96 21.88
CA ILE A 55 -4.15 19.95 21.21
C ILE A 55 -4.21 18.84 20.15
N LEU A 56 -3.19 18.75 19.29
CA LEU A 56 -3.12 17.69 18.27
C LEU A 56 -3.08 16.29 18.91
N ALA A 57 -2.36 16.12 20.02
CA ALA A 57 -2.28 14.86 20.75
C ALA A 57 -3.62 14.46 21.39
N GLU A 58 -4.36 15.41 21.96
CA GLU A 58 -5.70 15.21 22.51
C GLU A 58 -6.69 14.69 21.45
N ILE A 59 -6.65 15.30 20.26
CA ILE A 59 -7.50 14.91 19.12
C ILE A 59 -7.09 13.52 18.63
N ALA A 60 -5.79 13.30 18.42
CA ALA A 60 -5.24 12.04 17.93
C ALA A 60 -5.52 10.85 18.85
N ARG A 61 -5.64 11.05 20.17
CA ARG A 61 -5.97 10.00 21.15
C ARG A 61 -7.33 9.33 20.87
N LYS A 62 -8.23 10.00 20.17
CA LYS A 62 -9.57 9.50 19.80
C LYS A 62 -9.57 8.77 18.44
N LEU A 63 -8.42 8.66 17.78
CA LEU A 63 -8.27 8.15 16.41
C LEU A 63 -7.34 6.93 16.38
N PRO A 64 -7.52 6.01 15.42
CA PRO A 64 -6.65 4.85 15.25
C PRO A 64 -5.33 5.25 14.56
N VAL A 65 -4.51 6.06 15.22
CA VAL A 65 -3.23 6.59 14.69
C VAL A 65 -2.04 6.18 15.55
N TYR A 66 -1.20 5.32 14.99
CA TYR A 66 -0.10 4.67 15.69
C TYR A 66 1.27 5.18 15.26
N THR A 67 1.34 5.88 14.11
CA THR A 67 2.58 6.48 13.62
C THR A 67 2.72 7.96 14.03
N ARG A 68 3.96 8.42 14.09
CA ARG A 68 4.36 9.77 14.50
C ARG A 68 5.31 10.39 13.48
N THR A 69 5.58 11.69 13.63
CA THR A 69 6.66 12.38 12.92
C THR A 69 8.04 11.94 13.45
N GLY A 70 9.12 12.30 12.76
CA GLY A 70 10.48 11.93 13.16
C GLY A 70 10.91 12.41 14.55
N ASN A 71 10.28 13.48 15.06
CA ASN A 71 10.47 14.02 16.40
C ASN A 71 9.39 13.56 17.41
N GLY A 72 8.60 12.53 17.08
CA GLY A 72 7.58 11.96 17.98
C GLY A 72 6.23 12.70 18.01
N GLY A 73 6.08 13.80 17.28
CA GLY A 73 4.83 14.57 17.18
C GLY A 73 3.72 13.88 16.37
N ILE A 74 2.51 14.41 16.48
CA ILE A 74 1.36 13.96 15.69
C ILE A 74 1.54 14.35 14.22
N ARG A 75 1.25 13.41 13.30
CA ARG A 75 1.30 13.66 11.86
C ARG A 75 0.08 14.49 11.45
N PHE A 76 0.23 15.81 11.43
CA PHE A 76 -0.81 16.76 11.04
C PHE A 76 -0.66 17.25 9.59
N CYS A 77 -1.74 17.71 8.96
CA CYS A 77 -1.73 18.41 7.68
C CYS A 77 -2.34 19.80 7.81
N ASP A 78 -1.52 20.86 7.78
CA ASP A 78 -2.01 22.24 7.89
C ASP A 78 -2.90 22.63 6.70
N ARG A 79 -2.59 22.16 5.49
CA ARG A 79 -3.38 22.49 4.29
C ARG A 79 -4.79 21.89 4.30
N CYS A 80 -4.92 20.67 4.82
CA CYS A 80 -6.19 19.95 4.84
C CYS A 80 -6.89 20.02 6.21
N GLN A 81 -6.24 20.60 7.22
CA GLN A 81 -6.73 20.74 8.59
C GLN A 81 -7.23 19.39 9.16
N LEU A 82 -6.37 18.37 9.08
CA LEU A 82 -6.67 17.01 9.53
C LEU A 82 -5.47 16.31 10.16
N ILE A 83 -5.75 15.42 11.13
CA ILE A 83 -4.79 14.43 11.63
C ILE A 83 -4.63 13.36 10.55
N LYS A 84 -3.42 13.15 10.04
CA LYS A 84 -3.18 12.17 8.97
C LYS A 84 -3.35 10.76 9.55
N PRO A 85 -4.24 9.92 8.97
CA PRO A 85 -4.22 8.49 9.24
C PRO A 85 -2.83 7.90 8.98
N ASP A 86 -2.58 6.72 9.54
CA ASP A 86 -1.33 6.02 9.27
C ASP A 86 -1.20 5.77 7.75
N ARG A 87 0.03 5.90 7.24
CA ARG A 87 0.35 5.75 5.80
C ARG A 87 -0.30 6.78 4.86
N CYS A 88 -1.08 7.74 5.38
CA CYS A 88 -1.64 8.83 4.60
C CYS A 88 -0.63 9.96 4.39
N HIS A 89 -0.53 10.51 3.18
CA HIS A 89 0.33 11.67 2.90
C HIS A 89 -0.40 12.72 2.05
N HIS A 90 -0.01 13.99 2.19
CA HIS A 90 -0.55 15.07 1.36
C HIS A 90 0.18 15.10 0.02
N CYS A 91 -0.56 15.00 -1.09
CA CYS A 91 -0.02 15.22 -2.42
C CYS A 91 -0.26 16.67 -2.82
N SER A 92 0.80 17.44 -3.06
CA SER A 92 0.69 18.84 -3.50
C SER A 92 0.07 18.98 -4.89
N VAL A 93 0.28 18.00 -5.78
CA VAL A 93 -0.29 18.01 -7.14
C VAL A 93 -1.80 17.76 -7.10
N CYS A 94 -2.26 16.79 -6.31
CA CYS A 94 -3.68 16.51 -6.13
C CYS A 94 -4.35 17.47 -5.13
N ALA A 95 -3.58 18.26 -4.39
CA ALA A 95 -4.03 19.18 -3.34
C ALA A 95 -4.89 18.53 -2.23
N ILE A 96 -4.68 17.24 -1.96
CA ILE A 96 -5.45 16.47 -0.97
C ILE A 96 -4.54 15.51 -0.20
N CYS A 97 -5.02 15.06 0.97
CA CYS A 97 -4.45 13.91 1.67
C CYS A 97 -4.95 12.61 1.03
N VAL A 98 -4.01 11.73 0.67
CA VAL A 98 -4.26 10.45 0.00
C VAL A 98 -3.98 9.31 0.98
N LEU A 99 -4.98 8.45 1.20
CA LEU A 99 -4.82 7.25 2.03
C LEU A 99 -3.82 6.27 1.41
N LYS A 100 -2.96 5.69 2.24
CA LYS A 100 -1.85 4.78 1.84
C LYS A 100 -1.13 5.29 0.58
N MET A 101 -0.78 6.58 0.56
CA MET A 101 -0.15 7.20 -0.61
C MET A 101 1.15 6.48 -0.96
N ASP A 102 1.25 6.06 -2.21
CA ASP A 102 2.48 5.49 -2.74
C ASP A 102 3.29 6.56 -3.47
N HIS A 103 2.71 7.15 -4.52
CA HIS A 103 3.31 8.27 -5.25
C HIS A 103 2.26 9.00 -6.07
N HIS A 104 2.59 10.19 -6.56
CA HIS A 104 1.85 10.81 -7.66
C HIS A 104 2.46 10.34 -8.97
N CYS A 105 1.65 9.78 -9.87
CA CYS A 105 2.14 9.20 -11.12
C CYS A 105 1.71 10.07 -12.31
N PRO A 106 2.65 10.78 -12.96
CA PRO A 106 2.32 11.64 -14.10
C PRO A 106 1.74 10.84 -15.28
N TRP A 107 2.14 9.58 -15.44
CA TRP A 107 1.72 8.72 -16.55
C TRP A 107 0.25 8.31 -16.49
N VAL A 108 -0.37 8.30 -15.31
CA VAL A 108 -1.81 8.09 -15.16
C VAL A 108 -2.54 9.37 -14.75
N ASN A 109 -1.82 10.50 -14.68
CA ASN A 109 -2.32 11.80 -14.23
C ASN A 109 -3.15 11.69 -12.93
N ASN A 110 -2.69 10.87 -11.99
CA ASN A 110 -3.41 10.56 -10.78
C ASN A 110 -2.46 10.11 -9.66
N CYS A 111 -2.92 10.22 -8.41
CA CYS A 111 -2.21 9.67 -7.28
C CYS A 111 -2.43 8.16 -7.17
N ILE A 112 -1.35 7.42 -6.99
CA ILE A 112 -1.39 6.01 -6.62
C ILE A 112 -1.43 5.89 -5.10
N GLY A 113 -2.49 5.28 -4.58
CA GLY A 113 -2.71 5.10 -3.15
C GLY A 113 -3.65 3.93 -2.87
N PHE A 114 -4.30 3.95 -1.71
CA PHE A 114 -5.12 2.82 -1.22
C PHE A 114 -6.14 2.30 -2.25
N SER A 115 -6.89 3.19 -2.89
CA SER A 115 -8.02 2.84 -3.75
C SER A 115 -7.65 2.26 -5.12
N ASN A 116 -6.44 2.55 -5.62
CA ASN A 116 -6.03 2.19 -6.98
C ASN A 116 -4.68 1.46 -7.06
N TYR A 117 -4.00 1.18 -5.94
CA TYR A 117 -2.71 0.49 -5.97
C TYR A 117 -2.78 -0.88 -6.67
N LYS A 118 -3.83 -1.68 -6.42
CA LYS A 118 -4.05 -2.94 -7.14
C LYS A 118 -4.16 -2.73 -8.65
N PHE A 119 -4.90 -1.71 -9.09
CA PHE A 119 -5.08 -1.40 -10.51
C PHE A 119 -3.77 -0.99 -11.16
N PHE A 120 -2.95 -0.20 -10.45
CA PHE A 120 -1.63 0.19 -10.91
C PHE A 120 -0.69 -1.02 -11.05
N LEU A 121 -0.66 -1.94 -10.10
CA LEU A 121 0.13 -3.18 -10.19
C LEU A 121 -0.30 -4.05 -11.39
N LEU A 122 -1.61 -4.20 -11.60
CA LEU A 122 -2.13 -4.93 -12.75
C LEU A 122 -1.80 -4.21 -14.07
N PHE A 123 -1.89 -2.89 -14.10
CA PHE A 123 -1.47 -2.09 -15.25
C PHE A 123 0.00 -2.34 -15.59
N LEU A 124 0.91 -2.34 -14.61
CA LEU A 124 2.32 -2.68 -14.85
C LEU A 124 2.50 -4.11 -15.38
N ALA A 125 1.82 -5.09 -14.76
CA ALA A 125 1.90 -6.49 -15.17
C ALA A 125 1.38 -6.71 -16.60
N TYR A 126 0.20 -6.18 -16.94
CA TYR A 126 -0.37 -6.32 -18.28
C TYR A 126 0.39 -5.50 -19.33
N SER A 127 0.98 -4.35 -18.96
CA SER A 127 1.88 -3.61 -19.85
C SER A 127 3.13 -4.43 -20.18
N LEU A 128 3.72 -5.10 -19.19
CA LEU A 128 4.84 -6.01 -19.40
C LEU A 128 4.50 -7.18 -20.31
N LEU A 129 3.38 -7.86 -20.05
CA LEU A 129 2.91 -8.97 -20.87
C LEU A 129 2.61 -8.53 -22.30
N TYR A 130 2.00 -7.35 -22.47
CA TYR A 130 1.69 -6.78 -23.78
C TYR A 130 2.96 -6.43 -24.56
N CYS A 131 3.94 -5.78 -23.92
CA CYS A 131 5.24 -5.47 -24.56
C CYS A 131 6.01 -6.75 -24.92
N LEU A 132 6.07 -7.73 -24.01
CA LEU A 132 6.72 -9.01 -24.26
C LEU A 132 6.08 -9.74 -25.44
N TYR A 133 4.75 -9.76 -25.49
CA TYR A 133 4.00 -10.38 -26.57
C TYR A 133 4.28 -9.69 -27.92
N ILE A 134 4.24 -8.36 -27.97
CA ILE A 134 4.60 -7.60 -29.18
C ILE A 134 6.03 -7.93 -29.59
N ALA A 135 7.00 -7.82 -28.68
CA ALA A 135 8.40 -8.07 -28.99
C ALA A 135 8.62 -9.50 -29.53
N ALA A 136 8.10 -10.53 -28.86
CA ALA A 136 8.25 -11.92 -29.27
C ALA A 136 7.62 -12.21 -30.65
N THR A 137 6.44 -11.65 -30.92
CA THR A 137 5.72 -11.88 -32.18
C THR A 137 6.32 -11.10 -33.35
N VAL A 138 6.75 -9.86 -33.10
CA VAL A 138 7.36 -8.98 -34.10
C VAL A 138 8.80 -9.40 -34.41
N PHE A 139 9.54 -9.98 -33.46
CA PHE A 139 10.93 -10.40 -33.65
C PHE A 139 11.12 -11.34 -34.84
N LYS A 140 10.20 -12.29 -35.06
CA LYS A 140 10.23 -13.15 -36.26
C LYS A 140 10.17 -12.35 -37.56
N TYR A 141 9.33 -11.32 -37.63
CA TYR A 141 9.21 -10.46 -38.81
C TYR A 141 10.40 -9.53 -38.95
N PHE A 142 10.97 -9.05 -37.84
CA PHE A 142 12.21 -8.30 -37.82
C PHE A 142 13.33 -9.09 -38.53
N ILE A 143 13.53 -10.36 -38.16
CA ILE A 143 14.53 -11.21 -38.83
C ILE A 143 14.25 -11.31 -40.33
N LYS A 144 13.00 -11.52 -40.75
CA LYS A 144 12.65 -11.59 -42.18
C LYS A 144 12.93 -10.31 -42.97
N TYR A 145 12.72 -9.14 -42.37
CA TYR A 145 13.10 -7.86 -42.99
C TYR A 145 14.61 -7.63 -42.98
N TRP A 146 15.32 -8.18 -42.01
CA TRP A 146 16.77 -8.09 -41.89
C TRP A 146 17.49 -9.00 -42.88
N THR A 147 16.96 -10.21 -43.10
CA THR A 147 17.49 -11.20 -44.07
C THR A 147 17.10 -10.89 -45.52
N GLY A 148 16.20 -9.93 -45.75
CA GLY A 148 15.75 -9.54 -47.08
C GLY A 148 14.61 -10.39 -47.67
N GLU A 149 14.04 -11.33 -46.91
CA GLU A 149 12.86 -12.11 -47.33
C GLU A 149 11.62 -11.24 -47.55
N LEU A 150 11.52 -10.13 -46.81
CA LEU A 150 10.44 -9.15 -46.93
C LEU A 150 11.01 -7.80 -47.36
N THR A 151 10.41 -7.19 -48.38
CA THR A 151 10.93 -5.97 -49.04
C THR A 151 10.03 -4.75 -48.90
N ASN A 152 8.82 -4.89 -48.35
CA ASN A 152 7.90 -3.76 -48.19
C ASN A 152 8.42 -2.77 -47.12
N GLY A 153 8.80 -1.57 -47.57
CA GLY A 153 9.42 -0.54 -46.74
C GLY A 153 8.52 0.04 -45.64
N ARG A 154 7.21 0.17 -45.89
CA ARG A 154 6.27 0.73 -44.87
C ARG A 154 6.12 -0.22 -43.69
N SER A 155 5.89 -1.51 -43.96
CA SER A 155 5.78 -2.52 -42.92
C SER A 155 7.11 -2.80 -42.22
N LYS A 156 8.24 -2.68 -42.93
CA LYS A 156 9.58 -2.71 -42.30
C LYS A 156 9.72 -1.63 -41.23
N PHE A 157 9.35 -0.38 -41.54
CA PHE A 157 9.41 0.71 -40.57
C PHE A 157 8.54 0.44 -39.34
N HIS A 158 7.28 0.04 -39.52
CA HIS A 158 6.39 -0.26 -38.40
C HIS A 158 6.89 -1.43 -37.54
N VAL A 159 7.42 -2.50 -38.14
CA VAL A 159 7.98 -3.64 -37.41
C VAL A 159 9.18 -3.25 -36.58
N LEU A 160 10.11 -2.47 -37.15
CA LEU A 160 11.27 -1.97 -36.42
C LEU A 160 10.84 -1.06 -35.26
N PHE A 161 9.99 -0.08 -35.55
CA PHE A 161 9.49 0.87 -34.55
C PHE A 161 8.77 0.16 -33.40
N LEU A 162 7.85 -0.77 -33.70
CA LEU A 162 7.13 -1.53 -32.69
C LEU A 162 8.08 -2.37 -31.82
N LEU A 163 9.09 -3.01 -32.41
CA LEU A 163 10.07 -3.80 -31.65
C LEU A 163 10.87 -2.92 -30.69
N PHE A 164 11.42 -1.80 -31.17
CA PHE A 164 12.21 -0.89 -30.33
C PHE A 164 11.38 -0.31 -29.18
N VAL A 165 10.16 0.17 -29.47
CA VAL A 165 9.26 0.72 -28.45
C VAL A 165 8.87 -0.36 -27.44
N ALA A 166 8.51 -1.56 -27.89
CA ALA A 166 8.12 -2.66 -27.01
C ALA A 166 9.27 -3.09 -26.08
N VAL A 167 10.50 -3.23 -26.61
CA VAL A 167 11.67 -3.62 -25.80
C VAL A 167 12.04 -2.52 -24.80
N MET A 168 12.03 -1.25 -25.22
CA MET A 168 12.29 -0.11 -24.34
C MET A 168 11.32 -0.09 -23.15
N PHE A 169 10.02 -0.13 -23.41
CA PHE A 169 9.02 -0.16 -22.35
C PHE A 169 9.10 -1.42 -21.51
N PHE A 170 9.35 -2.59 -22.10
CA PHE A 170 9.49 -3.84 -21.35
C PHE A 170 10.61 -3.73 -20.31
N VAL A 171 11.80 -3.28 -20.70
CA VAL A 171 12.95 -3.15 -19.79
C VAL A 171 12.64 -2.16 -18.67
N SER A 172 12.12 -0.96 -18.99
CA SER A 172 11.77 0.04 -17.98
C SER A 172 10.70 -0.45 -17.00
N LEU A 173 9.63 -1.08 -17.51
CA LEU A 173 8.54 -1.59 -16.70
C LEU A 173 8.97 -2.79 -15.85
N MET A 174 9.95 -3.59 -16.30
CA MET A 174 10.43 -4.76 -15.58
C MET A 174 11.05 -4.33 -14.24
N PHE A 175 11.87 -3.29 -14.25
CA PHE A 175 12.45 -2.73 -13.02
C PHE A 175 11.38 -2.14 -12.10
N LEU A 176 10.44 -1.37 -12.65
CA LEU A 176 9.38 -0.75 -11.87
C LEU A 176 8.46 -1.80 -11.25
N PHE A 177 8.00 -2.78 -12.03
CA PHE A 177 7.16 -3.88 -11.54
C PHE A 177 7.90 -4.74 -10.51
N GLY A 178 9.16 -5.08 -10.76
CA GLY A 178 9.98 -5.83 -9.80
C GLY A 178 10.12 -5.10 -8.46
N TYR A 179 10.37 -3.79 -8.49
CA TYR A 179 10.41 -2.95 -7.29
C TYR A 179 9.08 -2.97 -6.53
N HIS A 180 7.96 -2.81 -7.23
CA HIS A 180 6.64 -2.85 -6.59
C HIS A 180 6.25 -4.24 -6.06
N CYS A 181 6.67 -5.33 -6.73
CA CYS A 181 6.54 -6.68 -6.20
C CYS A 181 7.28 -6.83 -4.87
N TRP A 182 8.50 -6.28 -4.76
CA TRP A 182 9.24 -6.23 -3.50
C TRP A 182 8.51 -5.39 -2.44
N LEU A 183 8.00 -4.21 -2.79
CA LEU A 183 7.22 -3.37 -1.88
C LEU A 183 5.99 -4.10 -1.32
N VAL A 184 5.19 -4.73 -2.18
CA VAL A 184 4.01 -5.51 -1.79
C VAL A 184 4.42 -6.66 -0.88
N SER A 185 5.51 -7.38 -1.20
CA SER A 185 6.00 -8.49 -0.38
C SER A 185 6.37 -8.08 1.05
N ARG A 186 6.71 -6.80 1.27
CA ARG A 186 7.07 -6.21 2.56
C ARG A 186 5.96 -5.33 3.18
N ASN A 187 4.80 -5.20 2.51
CA ASN A 187 3.72 -4.27 2.83
C ASN A 187 4.19 -2.82 3.03
N ARG A 188 5.02 -2.32 2.12
CA ARG A 188 5.52 -0.94 2.14
C ARG A 188 4.95 -0.15 0.97
N SER A 189 4.72 1.14 1.18
CA SER A 189 4.64 2.10 0.07
C SER A 189 6.03 2.54 -0.36
N THR A 190 6.14 3.17 -1.53
CA THR A 190 7.38 3.82 -2.00
C THR A 190 7.89 4.82 -0.96
N LEU A 191 7.01 5.67 -0.40
CA LEU A 191 7.38 6.64 0.65
C LEU A 191 7.98 5.95 1.89
N GLU A 192 7.38 4.85 2.34
CA GLU A 192 7.84 4.09 3.50
C GLU A 192 9.16 3.34 3.26
N ALA A 193 9.46 2.99 2.00
CA ALA A 193 10.72 2.39 1.63
C ALA A 193 11.90 3.38 1.80
N PHE A 194 11.67 4.64 1.43
CA PHE A 194 12.63 5.74 1.59
C PHE A 194 12.69 6.27 3.02
N SER A 195 11.55 6.40 3.71
CA SER A 195 11.46 6.93 5.06
C SER A 195 10.62 6.01 5.93
N ALA A 196 11.28 5.32 6.87
CA ALA A 196 10.61 4.37 7.74
C ALA A 196 9.51 5.07 8.56
N PRO A 197 8.29 4.50 8.65
CA PRO A 197 7.29 5.01 9.57
C PRO A 197 7.78 4.90 11.01
N VAL A 198 7.53 5.94 11.81
CA VAL A 198 7.92 6.01 13.22
C VAL A 198 6.74 5.58 14.07
N PHE A 199 6.90 4.51 14.82
CA PHE A 199 5.93 4.02 15.82
C PHE A 199 6.34 4.51 17.22
N GLN A 200 5.58 4.14 18.24
CA GLN A 200 5.91 4.47 19.64
C GLN A 200 7.30 3.96 20.04
N ASN A 201 7.70 2.78 19.56
CA ASN A 201 9.00 2.17 19.84
C ASN A 201 10.12 2.67 18.90
N GLY A 202 9.85 3.70 18.09
CA GLY A 202 10.79 4.25 17.12
C GLY A 202 10.53 3.82 15.67
N PRO A 203 11.46 4.13 14.75
CA PRO A 203 11.32 3.83 13.33
C PRO A 203 11.35 2.32 13.04
N ASP A 204 10.34 1.81 12.34
CA ASP A 204 10.30 0.40 11.92
C ASP A 204 9.79 0.24 10.48
N LYS A 205 10.70 -0.13 9.56
CA LYS A 205 10.34 -0.42 8.15
C LYS A 205 9.43 -1.65 8.00
N ASN A 206 9.32 -2.50 9.02
CA ASN A 206 8.50 -3.71 8.99
C ASN A 206 7.24 -3.58 9.86
N GLY A 207 6.91 -2.39 10.37
CA GLY A 207 5.80 -2.23 11.31
C GLY A 207 4.43 -2.68 10.75
N PHE A 208 4.24 -2.58 9.43
CA PHE A 208 3.03 -3.07 8.72
C PHE A 208 3.22 -4.43 8.02
N ASN A 209 4.37 -5.09 8.18
CA ASN A 209 4.65 -6.37 7.53
C ASN A 209 4.00 -7.53 8.30
N LEU A 210 3.06 -8.22 7.67
CA LEU A 210 2.26 -9.32 8.25
C LEU A 210 2.70 -10.71 7.74
N GLY A 211 3.80 -10.77 6.99
CA GLY A 211 4.21 -11.95 6.24
C GLY A 211 3.70 -11.94 4.80
N PHE A 212 4.40 -12.66 3.91
CA PHE A 212 4.25 -12.55 2.46
C PHE A 212 2.81 -12.71 1.96
N VAL A 213 2.11 -13.77 2.41
CA VAL A 213 0.73 -14.07 1.98
C VAL A 213 -0.25 -13.00 2.43
N LYS A 214 -0.21 -12.63 3.72
CA LYS A 214 -1.10 -11.59 4.28
C LYS A 214 -0.84 -10.24 3.62
N ASN A 215 0.41 -9.90 3.33
CA ASN A 215 0.74 -8.67 2.62
C ASN A 215 0.15 -8.62 1.20
N LEU A 216 0.18 -9.74 0.47
CA LEU A 216 -0.49 -9.85 -0.83
C LEU A 216 -2.01 -9.71 -0.69
N GLN A 217 -2.61 -10.41 0.27
CA GLN A 217 -4.06 -10.34 0.53
C GLN A 217 -4.53 -8.93 0.90
N GLN A 218 -3.71 -8.13 1.58
CA GLN A 218 -4.03 -6.73 1.85
C GLN A 218 -4.25 -5.90 0.57
N VAL A 219 -3.62 -6.26 -0.55
CA VAL A 219 -3.74 -5.55 -1.84
C VAL A 219 -4.70 -6.26 -2.81
N PHE A 220 -4.64 -7.58 -2.88
CA PHE A 220 -5.39 -8.37 -3.87
C PHE A 220 -6.66 -9.02 -3.32
N GLY A 221 -6.85 -9.02 -2.00
CA GLY A 221 -7.96 -9.69 -1.33
C GLY A 221 -7.75 -11.18 -1.12
N GLU A 222 -8.70 -11.82 -0.45
CA GLU A 222 -8.69 -13.27 -0.18
C GLU A 222 -9.14 -14.09 -1.39
N GLU A 223 -10.06 -13.54 -2.18
CA GLU A 223 -10.60 -14.19 -3.38
C GLU A 223 -9.59 -14.18 -4.53
N LYS A 224 -8.80 -15.26 -4.64
CA LYS A 224 -7.77 -15.44 -5.68
C LYS A 224 -8.30 -15.29 -7.12
N LYS A 225 -9.57 -15.60 -7.36
CA LYS A 225 -10.22 -15.44 -8.67
C LYS A 225 -10.23 -13.99 -9.16
N LEU A 226 -10.23 -13.03 -8.24
CA LEU A 226 -10.28 -11.60 -8.54
C LEU A 226 -8.89 -10.96 -8.64
N TRP A 227 -7.81 -11.70 -8.36
CA TRP A 227 -6.46 -11.13 -8.27
C TRP A 227 -6.01 -10.49 -9.58
N LEU A 228 -6.31 -11.15 -10.71
CA LEU A 228 -5.94 -10.70 -12.05
C LEU A 228 -6.96 -9.71 -12.66
N LEU A 229 -8.08 -9.46 -12.00
CA LEU A 229 -9.12 -8.55 -12.50
C LEU A 229 -9.00 -7.17 -11.84
N PRO A 230 -9.16 -6.07 -12.60
CA PRO A 230 -9.10 -4.71 -12.06
C PRO A 230 -10.43 -4.30 -11.38
N VAL A 231 -10.87 -5.13 -10.45
CA VAL A 231 -12.01 -4.90 -9.54
C VAL A 231 -11.49 -4.67 -8.13
N VAL A 232 -12.25 -3.90 -7.34
CA VAL A 232 -11.89 -3.61 -5.95
C VAL A 232 -11.91 -4.90 -5.14
N SER A 233 -10.79 -5.21 -4.49
CA SER A 233 -10.68 -6.34 -3.56
C SER A 233 -9.60 -6.14 -2.49
N SER A 234 -9.00 -4.95 -2.40
CA SER A 234 -8.07 -4.60 -1.32
C SER A 234 -8.78 -4.69 0.04
N GLN A 235 -8.06 -5.10 1.08
CA GLN A 235 -8.61 -5.18 2.44
C GLN A 235 -8.44 -3.87 3.21
N GLY A 236 -9.30 -3.66 4.21
CA GLY A 236 -9.27 -2.51 5.11
C GLY A 236 -10.05 -1.31 4.59
N ASP A 237 -10.05 -0.24 5.39
CA ASP A 237 -10.72 1.04 5.08
C ASP A 237 -9.75 2.10 4.53
N GLY A 238 -8.44 1.85 4.65
CA GLY A 238 -7.37 2.76 4.25
C GLY A 238 -6.94 3.72 5.37
N HIS A 239 -7.59 3.69 6.54
CA HIS A 239 -7.26 4.50 7.70
C HIS A 239 -6.53 3.67 8.77
N PHE A 240 -7.00 2.45 9.03
CA PHE A 240 -6.33 1.48 9.91
C PHE A 240 -5.63 0.40 9.09
N PHE A 241 -4.42 0.05 9.50
CA PHE A 241 -3.65 -1.04 8.91
C PHE A 241 -3.17 -1.98 10.02
N PRO A 242 -3.32 -3.30 9.86
CA PRO A 242 -2.77 -4.23 10.83
C PRO A 242 -1.24 -4.07 10.93
N MET A 243 -0.73 -4.11 12.16
CA MET A 243 0.69 -3.93 12.48
C MET A 243 1.26 -5.17 13.13
N ARG A 244 2.56 -5.42 12.94
CA ARG A 244 3.26 -6.58 13.52
C ARG A 244 3.20 -6.59 15.05
N ALA A 245 3.26 -5.42 15.68
CA ALA A 245 3.32 -5.29 17.14
C ALA A 245 1.97 -5.48 17.86
N LEU A 246 0.84 -5.47 17.13
CA LEU A 246 -0.50 -5.67 17.73
C LEU A 246 -0.94 -7.14 17.70
N CYS A 247 -0.13 -8.05 17.15
CA CYS A 247 -0.55 -9.43 16.94
C CYS A 247 -0.37 -10.33 18.18
N GLU A 248 0.28 -9.89 19.26
CA GLU A 248 0.62 -10.81 20.37
C GLU A 248 0.36 -10.33 21.81
N ALA A 249 -0.06 -9.09 22.13
CA ALA A 249 -0.21 -8.73 23.55
C ALA A 249 -1.18 -7.59 23.96
N GLN A 250 -1.81 -6.85 23.06
CA GLN A 250 -2.59 -5.65 23.47
C GLN A 250 -3.88 -5.47 22.65
N ASN A 251 -4.73 -6.49 22.66
CA ASN A 251 -6.14 -6.29 22.35
C ASN A 251 -6.86 -5.94 23.67
N PRO A 252 -7.30 -4.68 23.90
CA PRO A 252 -7.93 -4.29 25.17
C PRO A 252 -9.19 -5.09 25.51
N LEU A 253 -9.77 -5.77 24.51
CA LEU A 253 -10.95 -6.62 24.67
C LEU A 253 -10.63 -8.03 25.18
N LEU A 254 -9.38 -8.51 25.05
CA LEU A 254 -8.97 -9.84 25.53
C LEU A 254 -8.25 -9.77 26.89
N ALA A 255 -7.76 -8.60 27.29
CA ALA A 255 -7.06 -8.42 28.56
C ALA A 255 -7.96 -8.56 29.80
N ASN A 256 -9.29 -8.60 29.62
CA ASN A 256 -10.26 -8.70 30.72
C ASN A 256 -10.80 -10.12 30.95
N GLU A 257 -10.47 -11.11 30.10
CA GLU A 257 -10.97 -12.49 30.29
C GLU A 257 -10.06 -13.34 31.20
N GLU A 258 -8.80 -12.97 31.40
CA GLU A 258 -7.85 -13.78 32.19
C GLU A 258 -7.90 -13.51 33.71
N GLN A 259 -8.75 -12.61 34.19
CA GLN A 259 -8.73 -12.17 35.60
C GLN A 259 -9.80 -12.83 36.50
N TRP A 260 -10.50 -13.88 36.02
CA TRP A 260 -11.68 -14.45 36.71
C TRP A 260 -11.57 -15.96 37.05
N GLU A 261 -10.38 -16.58 37.05
CA GLU A 261 -10.26 -18.02 37.32
C GLU A 261 -9.43 -18.43 38.55
N ASP A 262 -9.05 -17.53 39.47
CA ASP A 262 -8.25 -17.95 40.65
C ASP A 262 -8.75 -17.37 41.98
N ASP A 263 -10.02 -17.60 42.30
CA ASP A 263 -10.53 -17.46 43.67
C ASP A 263 -11.43 -18.66 44.02
N GLY A 264 -10.84 -19.70 44.62
CA GLY A 264 -11.58 -20.68 45.41
C GLY A 264 -11.02 -22.09 45.42
N ILE A 265 -10.31 -22.45 46.51
CA ILE A 265 -10.71 -23.45 47.52
C ILE A 265 -9.50 -23.76 48.41
N ASP A 266 -9.57 -23.34 49.68
CA ASP A 266 -8.80 -23.88 50.80
C ASP A 266 -9.34 -25.28 51.17
N GLU A 267 -8.49 -26.23 51.56
CA GLU A 267 -8.64 -26.96 52.84
C GLU A 267 -7.44 -27.88 53.20
N GLU A 268 -7.23 -27.97 54.51
CA GLU A 268 -6.15 -28.53 55.34
C GLU A 268 -5.72 -30.00 55.12
N SER A 269 -4.46 -30.32 55.48
CA SER A 269 -4.20 -31.36 56.52
C SER A 269 -2.77 -31.31 57.12
N HIS A 270 -2.75 -31.40 58.45
CA HIS A 270 -1.61 -31.52 59.36
C HIS A 270 -0.86 -32.87 59.27
N GLY A 271 0.46 -32.89 59.52
CA GLY A 271 1.19 -34.13 59.81
C GLY A 271 2.71 -33.99 60.04
N LYS A 272 3.13 -34.12 61.31
CA LYS A 272 4.52 -34.06 61.87
C LYS A 272 5.54 -35.04 61.26
N ALA A 273 6.83 -34.66 61.26
CA ALA A 273 7.94 -35.37 61.97
C ALA A 273 9.34 -34.85 61.50
N ILE A 274 10.13 -34.22 62.39
CA ILE A 274 11.29 -34.76 63.14
C ILE A 274 12.66 -34.57 62.44
N GLN A 275 13.50 -33.90 63.20
CA GLN A 275 14.92 -33.54 63.11
C GLN A 275 15.87 -34.75 63.20
N LYS A 276 16.98 -34.76 62.44
CA LYS A 276 18.30 -35.22 62.91
C LYS A 276 19.45 -34.88 61.96
N GLU A 277 20.54 -34.44 62.58
CA GLU A 277 21.88 -34.21 62.07
C GLU A 277 22.53 -35.46 61.47
N ILE A 278 23.35 -35.30 60.42
CA ILE A 278 24.81 -35.53 60.32
C ILE A 278 25.28 -34.93 58.98
#